data_AF-G7ZU89-F1
#
_entry.id   AF-G7ZU89-F1
#
_cell.length_a   1.000
_cell.length_b   1.000
_cell.length_c   1.000
_cell.angle_alpha   90.00
_cell.angle_beta   90.00
_cell.angle_gamma   90.00
#
_symmetry.space_group_name_H-M   'P 1'
#
loop_
_entity.id
_entity.type
_entity.pdbx_description
1 polymer ?
#
loop_
_entity_poly.entity_id
_entity_poly.type
_entity_poly.pdbx_seq_one_letter_code
_entity_poly.pdbx_strand_id
1 'polypeptide(L)'
;VALLLSYTLMFPAFWELRRKDPHTERPFHVPGGSVMINLMTWVPEVLLILTIIFSVVPMNGSAAEISAKVPVLIGVIITIVIGEIVVRYAEHHQAQLENQTTKD
;
A
#
# COMPACT_ATOMS: atom_id res chain seq x y z
N VAL A 1 1.16 0.50 -12.93
CA VAL A 1 1.65 0.17 -11.56
C VAL A 1 1.18 1.18 -10.52
N ALA A 2 1.34 2.49 -10.73
CA ALA A 2 0.93 3.51 -9.74
C ALA A 2 -0.51 3.36 -9.23
N LEU A 3 -1.50 3.21 -10.14
CA LEU A 3 -2.90 2.98 -9.74
C LEU A 3 -3.07 1.72 -8.90
N LEU A 4 -2.40 0.63 -9.27
CA LEU A 4 -2.46 -0.65 -8.55
C LEU A 4 -1.95 -0.48 -7.10
N LEU A 5 -0.84 0.24 -6.92
CA LEU A 5 -0.31 0.54 -5.58
C LEU A 5 -1.31 1.36 -4.72
N SER A 6 -2.02 2.33 -5.31
CA SER A 6 -3.08 3.04 -4.58
C SER A 6 -4.19 2.10 -4.12
N TYR A 7 -4.57 1.11 -4.95
CA TYR A 7 -5.58 0.12 -4.60
C TYR A 7 -5.12 -0.86 -3.50
N THR A 8 -3.83 -1.24 -3.46
CA THR A 8 -3.30 -2.07 -2.35
C THR A 8 -3.43 -1.41 -0.99
N LEU A 9 -3.48 -0.08 -0.91
CA LEU A 9 -3.71 0.63 0.36
C LEU A 9 -5.20 0.72 0.71
N MET A 10 -6.06 0.73 -0.31
CA MET A 10 -7.50 0.96 -0.16
C MET A 10 -8.22 -0.26 0.44
N PHE A 11 -7.92 -1.48 0.00
CA PHE A 11 -8.54 -2.69 0.53
C PHE A 11 -8.28 -2.94 2.03
N PRO A 12 -7.02 -2.87 2.54
CA PRO A 12 -6.77 -3.01 3.97
C PRO A 12 -7.39 -1.86 4.77
N ALA A 13 -7.42 -0.63 4.24
CA ALA A 13 -8.12 0.48 4.88
C ALA A 13 -9.64 0.23 4.97
N PHE A 14 -10.25 -0.27 3.89
CA PHE A 14 -11.67 -0.66 3.87
C PHE A 14 -11.96 -1.73 4.93
N TRP A 15 -11.14 -2.77 5.00
CA TRP A 15 -11.28 -3.85 5.97
C TRP A 15 -11.14 -3.34 7.41
N GLU A 16 -10.14 -2.50 7.64
CA GLU A 16 -9.90 -1.91 8.94
C GLU A 16 -11.07 -1.01 9.40
N LEU A 17 -11.65 -0.23 8.50
CA LEU A 17 -12.84 0.57 8.78
C LEU A 17 -14.06 -0.30 9.11
N ARG A 18 -14.21 -1.47 8.46
CA ARG A 18 -15.30 -2.41 8.76
C ARG A 18 -15.13 -3.10 10.11
N ARG A 19 -13.88 -3.26 10.56
CA ARG A 19 -13.54 -3.85 11.85
C ARG A 19 -13.67 -2.84 13.00
N LYS A 20 -13.13 -1.64 12.82
CA LYS A 20 -13.08 -0.59 13.86
C LYS A 20 -14.39 0.17 14.04
N ASP A 21 -15.12 0.39 12.94
CA ASP A 21 -16.38 1.14 12.97
C ASP A 21 -17.50 0.37 12.23
N PRO A 22 -18.00 -0.71 12.85
CA PRO A 22 -19.03 -1.57 12.25
C PRO A 22 -20.44 -0.98 12.35
N HIS A 23 -20.67 -0.04 13.27
CA HIS A 23 -22.00 0.52 13.57
C HIS A 23 -22.28 1.84 12.84
N THR A 24 -21.35 2.35 12.04
CA THR A 24 -21.61 3.51 11.18
C THR A 24 -22.74 3.21 10.21
N GLU A 25 -23.77 4.06 10.18
CA GLU A 25 -24.77 4.07 9.12
C GLU A 25 -24.12 4.47 7.78
N ARG A 26 -24.14 3.57 6.78
CA ARG A 26 -23.52 3.80 5.47
C ARG A 26 -24.61 3.85 4.39
N PRO A 27 -24.64 4.85 3.51
CA PRO A 27 -25.62 4.90 2.41
C PRO A 27 -25.59 3.66 1.51
N PHE A 28 -24.43 2.99 1.43
CA PHE A 28 -24.25 1.74 0.71
C PHE A 28 -23.65 0.66 1.62
N HIS A 29 -24.39 -0.43 1.78
CA HIS A 29 -23.96 -1.62 2.51
C HIS A 29 -23.59 -2.72 1.53
N VAL A 30 -22.40 -3.30 1.70
CA VAL A 30 -22.02 -4.51 0.97
C VAL A 30 -22.84 -5.64 1.59
N PRO A 31 -23.70 -6.32 0.80
CA PRO A 31 -24.50 -7.41 1.33
C PRO A 31 -23.60 -8.58 1.74
N GLY A 32 -23.88 -9.19 2.89
CA GLY A 32 -23.16 -10.36 3.40
C GLY A 32 -22.55 -10.15 4.79
N GLY A 33 -22.26 -11.25 5.47
CA GLY A 33 -21.61 -11.24 6.78
C GLY A 33 -20.10 -11.00 6.71
N SER A 34 -19.42 -11.13 7.86
CA SER A 34 -17.96 -10.94 7.98
C SER A 34 -17.15 -11.77 6.98
N VAL A 35 -17.59 -13.01 6.69
CA VAL A 35 -16.92 -13.89 5.72
C VAL A 35 -16.93 -13.30 4.31
N MET A 36 -18.07 -12.77 3.86
CA MET A 36 -18.19 -12.17 2.52
C MET A 36 -17.31 -10.93 2.41
N ILE A 37 -17.29 -10.08 3.45
CA ILE A 37 -16.45 -8.88 3.50
C ILE A 37 -14.97 -9.27 3.41
N ASN A 38 -14.53 -10.31 4.14
CA ASN A 38 -13.16 -10.80 4.06
C ASN A 38 -12.82 -11.33 2.66
N LEU A 39 -13.70 -12.10 2.03
CA LEU A 39 -13.47 -12.61 0.67
C LEU A 39 -13.36 -11.47 -0.34
N MET A 40 -14.30 -10.53 -0.32
CA MET A 40 -14.31 -9.36 -1.20
C MET A 40 -13.16 -8.38 -0.96
N THR A 41 -12.49 -8.47 0.19
CA THR A 41 -11.28 -7.69 0.49
C THR A 41 -10.04 -8.44 0.05
N TRP A 42 -9.82 -9.66 0.57
CA TRP A 42 -8.53 -10.32 0.50
C TRP A 42 -8.29 -11.06 -0.82
N VAL A 43 -9.33 -11.57 -1.48
CA VAL A 43 -9.19 -12.20 -2.80
C VAL A 43 -8.68 -11.19 -3.83
N PRO A 44 -9.35 -10.02 -4.05
CA PRO A 44 -8.83 -9.04 -4.99
C PRO A 44 -7.49 -8.46 -4.56
N GLU A 45 -7.25 -8.24 -3.25
CA GLU A 45 -5.97 -7.74 -2.76
C GLU A 45 -4.79 -8.66 -3.12
N VAL A 46 -4.93 -9.97 -2.90
CA VAL A 46 -3.88 -10.95 -3.27
C VAL A 46 -3.65 -10.96 -4.79
N LEU A 47 -4.72 -10.95 -5.59
CA LEU A 47 -4.60 -10.89 -7.05
C LEU A 47 -3.89 -9.61 -7.50
N LEU A 48 -4.14 -8.50 -6.83
CA LEU A 48 -3.57 -7.21 -7.13
C LEU A 48 -2.07 -7.17 -6.79
N ILE A 49 -1.68 -7.68 -5.61
CA ILE A 49 -0.28 -7.84 -5.22
C ILE A 49 0.47 -8.70 -6.24
N LEU A 50 -0.09 -9.85 -6.63
CA LEU A 50 0.49 -10.72 -7.65
C LEU A 50 0.64 -9.99 -9.00
N THR A 51 -0.37 -9.21 -9.39
CA THR A 51 -0.33 -8.39 -10.62
C THR A 51 0.80 -7.37 -10.58
N ILE A 52 1.01 -6.69 -9.45
CA ILE A 52 2.12 -5.76 -9.28
C ILE A 52 3.46 -6.48 -9.42
N ILE A 53 3.64 -7.62 -8.73
CA ILE A 53 4.87 -8.40 -8.79
C ILE A 53 5.17 -8.81 -10.23
N PHE A 54 4.20 -9.40 -10.94
CA PHE A 54 4.39 -9.82 -12.33
C PHE A 54 4.60 -8.66 -13.31
N SER A 55 4.08 -7.48 -12.99
CA SER A 55 4.27 -6.28 -13.82
C SER A 55 5.68 -5.71 -13.72
N VAL A 56 6.35 -5.85 -12.57
CA VAL A 56 7.62 -5.15 -12.28
C VAL A 56 8.81 -6.11 -12.24
N VAL A 57 8.61 -7.38 -11.88
CA VAL A 57 9.67 -8.38 -11.81
C VAL A 57 9.82 -9.12 -13.15
N PRO A 58 11.03 -9.15 -13.75
CA PRO A 58 11.30 -9.97 -14.94
C PRO A 58 11.35 -11.45 -14.54
N MET A 59 10.60 -12.31 -15.26
CA MET A 59 10.44 -13.73 -14.92
C MET A 59 11.21 -14.69 -15.85
N ASN A 60 11.46 -14.32 -17.10
CA ASN A 60 12.11 -15.17 -18.09
C ASN A 60 13.44 -14.64 -18.62
N GLY A 61 13.89 -13.47 -18.16
CA GLY A 61 15.24 -12.93 -18.43
C GLY A 61 15.52 -12.61 -19.90
N SER A 62 14.49 -12.63 -20.76
CA SER A 62 14.65 -12.26 -22.16
C SER A 62 15.03 -10.78 -22.29
N ALA A 63 15.82 -10.44 -23.30
CA ALA A 63 16.26 -9.06 -23.54
C ALA A 63 15.07 -8.09 -23.66
N ALA A 64 13.98 -8.53 -24.29
CA ALA A 64 12.74 -7.77 -24.40
C ALA A 64 12.12 -7.50 -23.01
N GLU A 65 12.00 -8.53 -22.16
CA GLU A 65 11.44 -8.37 -20.81
C GLU A 65 12.32 -7.49 -19.91
N ILE A 66 13.64 -7.69 -19.93
CA ILE A 66 14.60 -6.91 -19.16
C ILE A 66 14.50 -5.44 -19.54
N SER A 67 14.54 -5.12 -20.84
CA SER A 67 14.48 -3.73 -21.31
C SER A 67 13.18 -3.02 -20.92
N ALA A 68 12.06 -3.74 -20.85
CA ALA A 68 10.77 -3.19 -20.48
C ALA A 68 10.57 -3.05 -18.96
N LYS A 69 10.99 -4.05 -18.17
CA LYS A 69 10.66 -4.11 -16.73
C LYS A 69 11.72 -3.52 -15.81
N VAL A 70 13.01 -3.62 -16.16
CA VAL A 70 14.11 -3.14 -15.30
C VAL A 70 14.04 -1.63 -15.03
N PRO A 71 13.74 -0.74 -16.01
CA PRO A 71 13.61 0.68 -15.71
C PRO A 71 12.50 1.00 -14.69
N VAL A 72 11.36 0.31 -14.78
CA VAL A 72 10.25 0.45 -13.83
C VAL A 72 10.66 -0.04 -12.44
N LEU A 73 11.34 -1.20 -12.36
CA LEU A 73 11.83 -1.75 -11.11
C LEU A 73 12.82 -0.81 -10.41
N ILE A 74 13.77 -0.23 -11.15
CA ILE A 74 14.72 0.76 -10.63
C ILE A 74 13.97 1.98 -10.10
N GLY A 75 13.00 2.51 -10.87
CA GLY A 75 12.18 3.64 -10.43
C GLY A 75 11.45 3.37 -9.12
N VAL A 76 10.84 2.19 -8.98
CA VAL A 76 10.15 1.77 -7.75
C VAL A 76 11.12 1.70 -6.56
N ILE A 77 12.30 1.11 -6.73
CA ILE A 77 13.32 1.04 -5.67
C ILE A 77 13.73 2.44 -5.22
N ILE A 78 14.00 3.35 -6.17
CA ILE A 78 14.38 4.73 -5.86
C ILE A 78 13.26 5.44 -5.09
N THR A 79 12.01 5.30 -5.53
CA THR A 79 10.86 5.92 -4.84
C THR A 79 10.71 5.39 -3.41
N ILE A 80 10.87 4.08 -3.19
CA ILE A 80 10.81 3.49 -1.83
C ILE A 80 11.92 4.06 -0.95
N VAL A 81 13.16 4.09 -1.44
CA VAL A 81 14.31 4.63 -0.69
C VAL A 81 14.09 6.10 -0.31
N ILE A 82 13.65 6.93 -1.26
CA ILE A 82 13.37 8.35 -1.00
C ILE A 82 12.23 8.49 0.01
N GLY A 83 11.13 7.75 -0.16
CA GLY A 83 10.00 7.78 0.76
C GLY A 83 10.41 7.45 2.19
N GLU A 84 11.22 6.41 2.35
CA GLU A 84 11.74 5.98 3.65
C GLU A 84 12.67 7.02 4.29
N ILE A 85 13.52 7.70 3.50
CA ILE A 85 14.36 8.81 3.99
C ILE A 85 13.49 9.97 4.50
N VAL A 86 12.45 10.34 3.75
CA VAL A 86 11.54 11.43 4.13
C VAL A 86 10.79 11.11 5.41
N VAL A 87 10.29 9.87 5.56
CA VAL A 87 9.60 9.43 6.78
C VAL A 87 10.53 9.51 7.98
N ARG A 88 11.75 8.95 7.89
CA ARG A 88 12.73 9.03 8.99
C ARG A 88 13.11 10.46 9.36
N TYR A 89 13.29 11.33 8.35
CA TYR A 89 13.59 12.73 8.59
C TYR A 89 12.45 13.44 9.34
N ALA A 90 11.20 13.18 8.95
CA ALA A 90 10.02 13.75 9.61
C ALA A 90 9.88 13.27 11.06
N GLU A 91 10.07 11.97 11.32
CA GLU A 91 10.03 11.38 12.67
C GLU A 91 11.09 12.01 13.59
N HIS A 92 12.33 12.17 13.12
CA HIS A 92 13.38 12.82 13.89
C HIS A 92 13.08 14.29 14.21
N HIS A 93 12.44 15.01 13.27
CA HIS A 93 12.07 16.41 13.48
C HIS A 93 10.96 16.56 14.53
N GLN A 94 9.94 15.69 14.50
CA GLN A 94 8.89 15.66 15.53
C GLN A 94 9.45 15.32 16.93
N ALA A 95 10.33 14.32 17.03
CA ALA A 95 10.94 13.94 18.29
C ALA A 95 11.79 15.07 18.92
N GLN A 96 12.42 15.91 18.10
CA GLN A 96 13.17 17.08 18.58
C GLN A 96 12.25 18.17 19.15
N LEU A 97 11.10 18.41 18.50
CA LEU A 97 10.11 19.38 18.95
C LEU A 97 9.49 18.99 20.30
N GLU A 98 9.08 17.73 20.48
CA GLU A 98 8.55 17.24 21.76
C GLU A 98 9.55 17.37 22.92
N ASN A 99 10.83 17.07 22.65
CA ASN A 99 11.91 17.21 23.62
C ASN A 99 12.24 18.66 24.00
N GLN A 100 11.92 19.63 23.14
CA GLN A 100 12.05 21.06 23.47
C GLN A 100 10.88 21.53 24.34
N THR A 101 9.64 21.20 23.98
CA THR A 101 8.44 21.59 24.77
C THR A 101 8.36 20.98 26.16
N THR A 102 9.05 19.87 26.43
CA THR A 102 9.06 19.22 27.76
C THR A 102 10.12 19.81 28.70
N LYS A 103 11.05 20.63 28.17
CA LYS A 103 12.16 21.22 28.95
C LYS A 103 11.89 22.65 29.43
N ASP A 104 10.81 23.27 28.94
CA ASP A 104 10.31 24.60 29.35
C ASP A 104 9.19 24.46 30.39
#